data_AF-A0A8T9MV30-F1
#
_entry.id   AF-A0A8T9MV30-F1
#
_cell.length_a   1.000
_cell.length_b   1.000
_cell.length_c   1.000
_cell.angle_alpha   90.00
_cell.angle_beta   90.00
_cell.angle_gamma   90.00
#
_symmetry.space_group_name_H-M   'P 1'
#
loop_
_entity.id
_entity.type
_entity.pdbx_description
1 polymer ?
#
loop_
_entity_poly.entity_id
_entity_poly.type
_entity_poly.pdbx_seq_one_letter_code
_entity_poly.pdbx_strand_id
1 'polypeptide(L)'
;MHYDHISFHLADLPAGTPPQHAAHHIGYYFAWAVSQGLHSTAAASLPNFSLLRQGKISGATFVLTQLNGGIDKTCFNDLGRRFTEYYYADEDEGYGHFIHDYFHTLDLDGTAAFYQTADSPEHQHKLNRVFQTAFQRWHNSLKR
;
A
#
# COMPACT_ATOMS: atom_id res chain seq x y z
N MET A 1 14.89 -1.26 6.63
CA MET A 1 14.34 0.03 6.20
C MET A 1 13.02 -0.28 5.52
N HIS A 2 11.94 0.32 6.00
CA HIS A 2 10.60 0.11 5.45
C HIS A 2 10.37 1.07 4.29
N TYR A 3 9.57 0.64 3.31
CA TYR A 3 8.98 1.56 2.34
C TYR A 3 7.87 2.38 3.01
N ASP A 4 7.10 1.73 3.88
CA ASP A 4 6.07 2.36 4.71
C ASP A 4 5.88 1.56 5.99
N HIS A 5 5.60 2.24 7.09
CA HIS A 5 5.36 1.63 8.38
C HIS A 5 4.48 2.55 9.23
N ILE A 6 3.55 1.99 10.00
CA ILE A 6 2.61 2.76 10.83
C ILE A 6 3.32 3.79 11.73
N SER A 7 4.50 3.46 12.25
CA SER A 7 5.28 4.35 13.14
C SER A 7 5.69 5.67 12.48
N PHE A 8 5.72 5.74 11.15
CA PHE A 8 6.00 6.98 10.41
C PHE A 8 4.83 7.96 10.46
N HIS A 9 3.63 7.47 10.81
CA HIS A 9 2.39 8.23 10.74
C HIS A 9 1.77 8.53 12.10
N LEU A 10 2.15 7.78 13.15
CA LEU A 10 1.48 7.86 14.45
C LEU A 10 1.49 9.27 15.06
N ALA A 11 2.53 10.07 14.79
CA ALA A 11 2.64 11.43 15.30
C ALA A 11 1.73 12.43 14.56
N ASP A 12 1.35 12.12 13.31
CA ASP A 12 0.59 13.00 12.42
C ASP A 12 -0.90 12.62 12.34
N LEU A 13 -1.31 11.58 13.09
CA LEU A 13 -2.71 11.17 13.15
C LEU A 13 -3.60 12.28 13.74
N PRO A 14 -4.74 12.61 13.10
CA PRO A 14 -5.69 13.56 13.64
C PRO A 14 -6.21 13.08 15.01
N ALA A 15 -6.47 14.03 15.91
CA ALA A 15 -6.94 13.74 17.25
C ALA A 15 -8.19 12.83 17.24
N GLY A 16 -8.15 11.76 18.04
CA GLY A 16 -9.24 10.78 18.12
C GLY A 16 -9.24 9.71 17.02
N THR A 17 -8.32 9.78 16.04
CA THR A 17 -8.19 8.76 15.00
C THR A 17 -7.53 7.50 15.58
N PRO A 18 -8.11 6.30 15.38
CA PRO A 18 -7.50 5.06 15.83
C PRO A 18 -6.13 4.81 15.17
N PRO A 19 -5.10 4.34 15.91
CA PRO A 19 -3.78 4.06 15.34
C PRO A 19 -3.78 3.11 14.15
N GLN A 20 -4.76 2.22 14.06
CA GLN A 20 -4.91 1.25 12.97
C GLN A 20 -5.13 1.93 11.61
N HIS A 21 -5.65 3.16 11.60
CA HIS A 21 -5.85 3.92 10.36
C HIS A 21 -4.55 4.24 9.64
N ALA A 22 -3.43 4.33 10.37
CA ALA A 22 -2.10 4.46 9.78
C ALA A 22 -1.71 3.28 8.86
N ALA A 23 -2.46 2.17 8.88
CA ALA A 23 -2.21 1.02 8.03
C ALA A 23 -3.10 0.96 6.78
N HIS A 24 -4.09 1.84 6.62
CA HIS A 24 -5.08 1.72 5.54
C HIS A 24 -4.42 1.86 4.15
N HIS A 25 -3.69 2.94 3.91
CA HIS A 25 -2.99 3.18 2.63
C HIS A 25 -1.92 2.12 2.33
N ILE A 26 -1.16 1.70 3.34
CA ILE A 26 -0.19 0.59 3.26
C ILE A 26 -0.89 -0.70 2.83
N GLY A 27 -2.02 -0.98 3.48
CA GLY A 27 -2.84 -2.14 3.24
C GLY A 27 -3.39 -2.20 1.82
N TYR A 28 -3.97 -1.10 1.34
CA TYR A 28 -4.48 -1.02 -0.03
C TYR A 28 -3.41 -1.36 -1.06
N TYR A 29 -2.22 -0.78 -0.91
CA TYR A 29 -1.10 -1.04 -1.81
C TYR A 29 -0.65 -2.50 -1.75
N PHE A 30 -0.45 -3.04 -0.55
CA PHE A 30 0.04 -4.41 -0.40
C PHE A 30 -0.97 -5.46 -0.90
N ALA A 31 -2.27 -5.26 -0.65
CA ALA A 31 -3.32 -6.12 -1.16
C ALA A 31 -3.36 -6.13 -2.70
N TRP A 32 -3.21 -4.96 -3.34
CA TRP A 32 -3.06 -4.86 -4.79
C TRP A 32 -1.81 -5.62 -5.26
N ALA A 33 -0.65 -5.39 -4.66
CA ALA A 33 0.59 -6.07 -5.05
C ALA A 33 0.48 -7.60 -4.94
N VAL A 34 -0.20 -8.10 -3.90
CA VAL A 34 -0.50 -9.52 -3.74
C VAL A 34 -1.39 -10.03 -4.88
N SER A 35 -2.43 -9.29 -5.26
CA SER A 35 -3.33 -9.67 -6.36
C SER A 35 -2.62 -9.77 -7.72
N GLN A 36 -1.50 -9.06 -7.88
CA GLN A 36 -0.68 -9.05 -9.10
C GLN A 36 0.50 -10.03 -9.05
N GLY A 37 0.64 -10.81 -7.98
CA GLY A 37 1.77 -11.74 -7.82
C GLY A 37 3.12 -11.03 -7.61
N LEU A 38 3.12 -9.80 -7.09
CA LEU A 38 4.32 -9.00 -6.83
C LEU A 38 4.92 -9.25 -5.43
N HIS A 39 4.30 -10.11 -4.64
CA HIS A 39 4.72 -10.48 -3.29
C HIS A 39 5.92 -11.46 -3.29
N SER A 40 6.64 -11.52 -2.18
CA SER A 40 7.70 -12.51 -1.96
C SER A 40 7.13 -13.89 -1.60
N THR A 41 7.99 -14.91 -1.63
CA THR A 41 7.67 -16.25 -1.10
C THR A 41 7.55 -16.25 0.42
N ALA A 42 8.31 -15.40 1.11
CA ALA A 42 8.21 -15.22 2.56
C ALA A 42 6.83 -14.68 2.94
N ALA A 43 6.36 -13.64 2.25
CA ALA A 43 5.01 -13.09 2.46
C ALA A 43 3.91 -14.12 2.13
N ALA A 44 4.09 -14.91 1.07
CA ALA A 44 3.16 -15.98 0.70
C ALA A 44 3.05 -17.09 1.75
N SER A 45 4.09 -17.27 2.57
CA SER A 45 4.16 -18.29 3.63
C SER A 45 3.52 -17.84 4.94
N LEU A 46 3.14 -16.56 5.07
CA LEU A 46 2.55 -16.04 6.30
C LEU A 46 1.12 -16.55 6.50
N PRO A 47 0.68 -16.71 7.77
CA PRO A 47 -0.71 -16.95 8.09
C PRO A 47 -1.64 -15.94 7.41
N ASN A 48 -2.85 -16.37 7.08
CA ASN A 48 -3.89 -15.55 6.45
C ASN A 48 -3.55 -14.97 5.06
N PHE A 49 -2.41 -15.29 4.45
CA PHE A 49 -2.09 -14.85 3.08
C PHE A 49 -3.16 -15.25 2.08
N SER A 50 -3.69 -16.47 2.21
CA SER A 50 -4.80 -16.94 1.37
C SER A 50 -6.10 -16.16 1.59
N LEU A 51 -6.35 -15.67 2.82
CA LEU A 51 -7.50 -14.82 3.12
C LEU A 51 -7.34 -13.43 2.50
N LEU A 52 -6.15 -12.84 2.60
CA LEU A 52 -5.82 -11.57 1.94
C LEU A 52 -6.01 -11.68 0.42
N ARG A 53 -5.43 -12.73 -0.19
CA ARG A 53 -5.53 -12.96 -1.65
C ARG A 53 -6.98 -13.15 -2.12
N GLN A 54 -7.84 -13.70 -1.27
CA GLN A 54 -9.27 -13.88 -1.54
C GLN A 54 -10.11 -12.62 -1.22
N GLY A 55 -9.50 -11.55 -0.69
CA GLY A 55 -10.22 -10.35 -0.24
C GLY A 55 -11.08 -10.57 1.01
N LYS A 56 -10.84 -11.65 1.78
CA LYS A 56 -11.58 -11.97 3.01
C LYS A 56 -11.10 -11.18 4.23
N ILE A 57 -9.88 -10.67 4.18
CA ILE A 57 -9.34 -9.69 5.11
C ILE A 57 -8.75 -8.54 4.30
N SER A 58 -8.76 -7.34 4.86
CA SER A 58 -8.11 -6.20 4.22
C SER A 58 -6.60 -6.31 4.26
N GLY A 59 -5.94 -5.57 3.37
CA GLY A 59 -4.49 -5.40 3.44
C GLY A 59 -4.05 -4.76 4.75
N ALA A 60 -4.83 -3.82 5.31
CA ALA A 60 -4.48 -3.17 6.58
C ALA A 60 -4.45 -4.18 7.73
N THR A 61 -5.45 -5.06 7.79
CA THR A 61 -5.49 -6.18 8.74
C THR A 61 -4.26 -7.08 8.59
N PHE A 62 -3.89 -7.42 7.35
CA PHE A 62 -2.72 -8.27 7.10
C PHE A 62 -1.41 -7.56 7.49
N VAL A 63 -1.23 -6.28 7.13
CA VAL A 63 -0.05 -5.49 7.47
C VAL A 63 0.13 -5.42 8.99
N LEU A 64 -0.93 -5.11 9.73
CA LEU A 64 -0.89 -5.00 11.19
C LEU A 64 -0.59 -6.35 11.86
N THR A 65 -1.18 -7.44 11.38
CA THR A 65 -1.13 -8.74 12.07
C THR A 65 -0.03 -9.68 11.60
N GLN A 66 0.48 -9.52 10.37
CA GLN A 66 1.43 -10.43 9.73
C GLN A 66 2.74 -9.75 9.33
N LEU A 67 2.76 -8.43 9.14
CA LEU A 67 3.94 -7.67 8.68
C LEU A 67 4.42 -6.63 9.69
N ASN A 68 4.03 -6.79 10.96
CA ASN A 68 4.44 -5.91 12.06
C ASN A 68 4.14 -4.42 11.78
N GLY A 69 3.08 -4.10 11.04
CA GLY A 69 2.66 -2.72 10.79
C GLY A 69 3.38 -2.02 9.63
N GLY A 70 4.17 -2.71 8.80
CA GLY A 70 4.76 -2.07 7.63
C GLY A 70 5.12 -3.02 6.50
N ILE A 71 5.59 -2.44 5.40
CA ILE A 71 6.08 -3.16 4.23
C ILE A 71 7.53 -2.77 3.95
N ASP A 72 8.34 -3.75 3.57
CA ASP A 72 9.72 -3.54 3.18
C ASP A 72 10.12 -4.43 2.00
N LYS A 73 11.39 -4.39 1.61
CA LYS A 73 11.93 -5.18 0.49
C LYS A 73 11.67 -6.69 0.61
N THR A 74 11.49 -7.22 1.81
CA THR A 74 11.24 -8.66 2.05
C THR A 74 9.80 -9.06 1.77
N CYS A 75 8.87 -8.10 1.67
CA CYS A 75 7.47 -8.35 1.35
C CYS A 75 7.24 -8.63 -0.14
N PHE A 76 8.19 -8.28 -1.01
CA PHE A 76 8.06 -8.32 -2.47
C PHE A 76 9.06 -9.25 -3.14
N ASN A 77 8.72 -9.76 -4.32
CA ASN A 77 9.69 -10.37 -5.21
C ASN A 77 10.50 -9.30 -5.95
N ASP A 78 11.44 -9.71 -6.82
CA ASP A 78 12.31 -8.75 -7.52
C ASP A 78 11.54 -7.72 -8.37
N LEU A 79 10.47 -8.14 -9.04
CA LEU A 79 9.65 -7.24 -9.85
C LEU A 79 8.85 -6.28 -8.97
N GLY A 80 8.19 -6.81 -7.93
CA GLY A 80 7.43 -6.01 -6.98
C GLY A 80 8.30 -5.01 -6.22
N ARG A 81 9.51 -5.41 -5.84
CA ARG A 81 10.50 -4.55 -5.20
C ARG A 81 10.88 -3.38 -6.09
N ARG A 82 11.27 -3.64 -7.34
CA ARG A 82 11.66 -2.59 -8.29
C ARG A 82 10.52 -1.61 -8.57
N PHE A 83 9.29 -2.10 -8.69
CA PHE A 83 8.14 -1.22 -8.87
C PHE A 83 7.85 -0.42 -7.61
N THR A 84 7.85 -1.05 -6.43
CA THR A 84 7.61 -0.37 -5.15
C THR A 84 8.65 0.71 -4.92
N GLU A 85 9.92 0.42 -5.17
CA GLU A 85 11.01 1.40 -5.12
C GLU A 85 10.73 2.56 -6.07
N TYR A 86 10.34 2.33 -7.32
CA TYR A 86 9.99 3.41 -8.26
C TYR A 86 8.74 4.21 -7.82
N TYR A 87 7.72 3.54 -7.30
CA TYR A 87 6.41 4.13 -7.07
C TYR A 87 6.34 4.88 -5.73
N TYR A 88 7.11 4.42 -4.74
CA TYR A 88 7.32 5.07 -3.45
C TYR A 88 8.54 6.01 -3.45
N ALA A 89 9.46 5.87 -4.41
CA ALA A 89 10.59 6.78 -4.53
C ALA A 89 10.08 8.20 -4.72
N ASP A 90 10.66 9.06 -3.92
CA ASP A 90 10.38 10.46 -3.89
C ASP A 90 11.65 11.22 -4.27
N GLU A 91 11.49 12.28 -5.05
CA GLU A 91 12.57 13.23 -5.32
C GLU A 91 12.46 14.48 -4.40
N ASP A 92 11.31 14.81 -3.77
CA ASP A 92 11.16 16.07 -3.00
C ASP A 92 10.11 16.14 -1.83
N GLU A 93 8.99 15.38 -1.77
CA GLU A 93 7.83 15.67 -0.88
C GLU A 93 7.19 14.50 -0.07
N GLY A 94 7.76 13.31 -0.13
CA GLY A 94 7.30 12.06 0.51
C GLY A 94 6.39 11.20 -0.39
N TYR A 95 6.57 9.87 -0.33
CA TYR A 95 5.75 8.83 -0.98
C TYR A 95 5.48 8.98 -2.50
N GLY A 96 6.26 9.77 -3.24
CA GLY A 96 6.38 9.73 -4.70
C GLY A 96 5.05 9.72 -5.46
N HIS A 97 4.95 8.86 -6.48
CA HIS A 97 3.74 8.70 -7.28
C HIS A 97 2.57 8.08 -6.50
N PHE A 98 2.86 7.26 -5.48
CA PHE A 98 1.83 6.61 -4.67
C PHE A 98 0.90 7.61 -4.00
N ILE A 99 1.45 8.63 -3.32
CA ILE A 99 0.63 9.56 -2.53
C ILE A 99 -0.30 10.38 -3.42
N HIS A 100 0.21 10.85 -4.56
CA HIS A 100 -0.59 11.60 -5.54
C HIS A 100 -1.77 10.77 -6.04
N ASP A 101 -1.51 9.53 -6.47
CA ASP A 101 -2.55 8.65 -6.98
C ASP A 101 -3.56 8.27 -5.89
N TYR A 102 -3.12 8.11 -4.64
CA TYR A 102 -4.00 7.83 -3.50
C TYR A 102 -4.96 8.99 -3.22
N PHE A 103 -4.43 10.21 -3.07
CA PHE A 103 -5.23 11.42 -2.82
C PHE A 103 -6.21 11.68 -3.95
N HIS A 104 -5.74 11.64 -5.20
CA HIS A 104 -6.58 11.92 -6.37
C HIS A 104 -7.70 10.88 -6.54
N THR A 105 -7.40 9.59 -6.32
CA THR A 105 -8.39 8.52 -6.52
C THR A 105 -9.51 8.54 -5.48
N LEU A 106 -9.20 8.95 -4.26
CA LEU A 106 -10.14 9.00 -3.16
C LEU A 106 -10.74 10.40 -2.92
N ASP A 107 -10.39 11.37 -3.77
CA ASP A 107 -10.86 12.76 -3.70
C ASP A 107 -10.65 13.38 -2.31
N LEU A 108 -9.43 13.21 -1.79
CA LEU A 108 -9.08 13.62 -0.43
C LEU A 108 -8.63 15.06 -0.40
N ASP A 109 -9.22 15.83 0.52
CA ASP A 109 -8.82 17.21 0.79
C ASP A 109 -8.02 17.27 2.10
N GLY A 110 -6.69 17.36 1.97
CA GLY A 110 -5.75 17.51 3.08
C GLY A 110 -5.37 16.22 3.81
N THR A 111 -4.39 16.36 4.72
CA THR A 111 -3.77 15.24 5.45
C THR A 111 -4.68 14.59 6.48
N ALA A 112 -5.68 15.31 7.00
CA ALA A 112 -6.65 14.70 7.90
C ALA A 112 -7.54 13.68 7.19
N ALA A 113 -7.98 13.99 5.95
CA ALA A 113 -8.79 13.09 5.15
C ALA A 113 -8.03 11.80 4.81
N PHE A 114 -6.72 11.87 4.60
CA PHE A 114 -5.84 10.71 4.40
C PHE A 114 -5.98 9.65 5.48
N TYR A 115 -5.92 10.04 6.76
CA TYR A 115 -6.05 9.12 7.90
C TYR A 115 -7.50 8.78 8.27
N GLN A 116 -8.47 9.57 7.80
CA GLN A 116 -9.89 9.31 8.06
C GLN A 116 -10.53 8.41 7.00
N THR A 117 -9.78 8.03 5.96
CA THR A 117 -10.24 7.06 4.96
C THR A 117 -10.71 5.76 5.60
N ALA A 118 -11.90 5.30 5.22
CA ALA A 118 -12.38 3.99 5.62
C ALA A 118 -11.57 2.88 4.93
N ASP A 119 -11.36 1.77 5.62
CA ASP A 119 -10.93 0.50 5.05
C ASP A 119 -12.14 -0.21 4.41
N SER A 120 -12.30 -0.07 3.08
CA SER A 120 -13.49 -0.52 2.35
C SER A 120 -13.13 -1.21 1.03
N PRO A 121 -13.91 -2.24 0.62
CA PRO A 121 -13.76 -2.88 -0.68
C PRO A 121 -13.89 -1.91 -1.87
N GLU A 122 -14.72 -0.87 -1.74
CA GLU A 122 -14.94 0.13 -2.77
C GLU A 122 -13.68 0.96 -3.04
N HIS A 123 -13.00 1.40 -1.98
CA HIS A 123 -11.72 2.10 -2.09
C HIS A 123 -10.65 1.18 -2.66
N GLN A 124 -10.57 -0.07 -2.18
CA GLN A 124 -9.64 -1.07 -2.74
C GLN A 124 -9.85 -1.23 -4.25
N HIS A 125 -11.10 -1.35 -4.71
CA HIS A 125 -11.39 -1.54 -6.13
C HIS A 125 -10.99 -0.32 -6.98
N LYS A 126 -11.23 0.91 -6.49
CA LYS A 126 -10.81 2.13 -7.17
C LYS A 126 -9.28 2.22 -7.28
N LEU A 127 -8.59 2.05 -6.15
CA LEU A 127 -7.14 2.14 -6.05
C LEU A 127 -6.44 1.05 -6.87
N ASN A 128 -6.96 -0.18 -6.89
CA ASN A 128 -6.42 -1.28 -7.69
C ASN A 128 -6.24 -0.88 -9.17
N ARG A 129 -7.21 -0.16 -9.76
CA ARG A 129 -7.14 0.24 -11.17
C ARG A 129 -6.02 1.26 -11.42
N VAL A 130 -5.84 2.18 -10.48
CA VAL A 130 -4.84 3.25 -10.59
C VAL A 130 -3.44 2.68 -10.38
N PHE A 131 -3.24 1.87 -9.33
CA PHE A 131 -1.98 1.16 -9.11
C PHE A 131 -1.62 0.24 -10.29
N GLN A 132 -2.61 -0.46 -10.85
CA GLN A 132 -2.39 -1.28 -12.04
C GLN A 132 -1.95 -0.46 -13.26
N THR A 133 -2.56 0.71 -13.45
CA THR A 133 -2.21 1.63 -14.55
C THR A 133 -0.79 2.16 -14.37
N ALA A 134 -0.42 2.58 -13.15
CA ALA A 134 0.93 3.01 -12.82
C ALA A 134 1.97 1.90 -13.08
N PHE A 135 1.68 0.68 -12.60
CA PHE A 135 2.53 -0.49 -12.83
C PHE A 135 2.73 -0.78 -14.32
N GLN A 136 1.66 -0.78 -15.12
CA GLN A 136 1.75 -1.03 -16.55
C GLN A 136 2.55 0.05 -17.28
N ARG A 137 2.37 1.33 -16.92
CA ARG A 137 3.13 2.45 -17.49
C ARG A 137 4.62 2.29 -17.21
N TRP A 138 4.99 2.06 -15.96
CA TRP A 138 6.36 1.81 -15.55
C TRP A 138 6.94 0.57 -16.24
N HIS A 139 6.22 -0.56 -16.21
CA HIS A 139 6.72 -1.81 -16.79
C HIS A 139 6.94 -1.69 -18.31
N ASN A 140 6.12 -0.89 -19.00
CA ASN A 140 6.29 -0.61 -20.42
C ASN A 140 7.43 0.38 -20.71
N SER A 141 7.77 1.28 -19.79
CA SER A 141 8.91 2.19 -19.97
C SER A 141 10.26 1.45 -19.92
N LEU A 142 10.34 0.33 -19.19
CA LEU A 142 11.54 -0.53 -19.13
C LEU A 142 11.87 -1.25 -20.45
N LYS A 143 10.93 -1.30 -21.40
CA LYS A 143 11.09 -1.97 -22.71
C LYS A 143 11.55 -1.01 -23.82
N ARG A 144 11.62 0.29 -23.52
CA ARG A 144 12.11 1.32 -24.43
C ARG A 144 13.61 1.52 -24.20
#